data_AF-D4CJC6-F1
#
_entry.id   AF-D4CJC6-F1
#
_cell.length_a   1.000
_cell.length_b   1.000
_cell.length_c   1.000
_cell.angle_alpha   90.00
_cell.angle_beta   90.00
_cell.angle_gamma   90.00
#
_symmetry.space_group_name_H-M   'P 1'
#
loop_
_entity.id
_entity.type
_entity.pdbx_description
1 polymer ?
#
loop_
_entity_poly.entity_id
_entity_poly.type
_entity_poly.pdbx_seq_one_letter_code
_entity_poly.pdbx_strand_id
1 'polypeptide(L)'
;MRRFDYSFLNNGLLPAKLMNITASIASLKTMASVRKEEHICVFTELEAIAKVQSVKSSNAIEGIVTSDERIAEIVNQNSAPLNHNEAEIAGYRDALNEIHLGYEHINRSGKGSKEAGIPENTFSRKFARQIPEISP
;
A
#
# COMPACT_ATOMS: atom_id res chain seq x y z
N MET A 1 -10.19 -11.46 18.24
CA MET A 1 -8.83 -11.04 17.81
C MET A 1 -7.88 -12.22 18.03
N ARG A 2 -7.13 -12.63 17.01
CA ARG A 2 -6.19 -13.77 17.10
C ARG A 2 -5.01 -13.36 17.98
N ARG A 3 -4.62 -14.22 18.94
CA ARG A 3 -3.38 -14.02 19.71
C ARG A 3 -2.24 -14.67 18.95
N PHE A 4 -1.21 -13.89 18.65
CA PHE A 4 0.04 -14.37 18.06
C PHE A 4 1.06 -14.55 19.19
N ASP A 5 1.64 -15.74 19.28
CA ASP A 5 2.69 -16.04 20.26
C ASP A 5 4.06 -15.78 19.64
N TYR A 6 4.78 -14.82 20.21
CA TYR A 6 6.12 -14.41 19.79
C TYR A 6 7.21 -14.89 20.76
N SER A 7 6.88 -15.78 21.71
CA SER A 7 7.81 -16.31 22.71
C SER A 7 9.08 -16.91 22.09
N PHE A 8 9.00 -17.44 20.87
CA PHE A 8 10.14 -17.97 20.12
C PHE A 8 11.25 -16.94 19.85
N LEU A 9 10.95 -15.64 19.86
CA LEU A 9 11.94 -14.58 19.66
C LEU A 9 12.84 -14.36 20.89
N ASN A 10 12.40 -14.74 22.09
CA ASN A 10 13.14 -14.49 23.33
C ASN A 10 14.45 -15.27 23.42
N ASN A 11 14.53 -16.43 22.74
CA ASN A 11 15.69 -17.31 22.82
C ASN A 11 16.66 -17.10 21.64
N GLY A 12 16.36 -16.17 20.72
CA GLY A 12 17.17 -15.89 19.53
C GLY A 12 17.26 -17.03 18.50
N LEU A 13 16.59 -18.17 18.75
CA LEU A 13 16.58 -19.32 17.87
C LEU A 13 15.47 -19.18 16.83
N LEU A 14 15.84 -18.87 15.59
CA LEU A 14 14.91 -18.81 14.47
C LEU A 14 14.65 -20.21 13.90
N PRO A 15 13.39 -20.58 13.62
CA PRO A 15 13.09 -21.85 12.97
C PRO A 15 13.79 -21.97 11.60
N ALA A 16 14.33 -23.15 11.29
CA ALA A 16 14.99 -23.39 9.99
C ALA A 16 14.08 -23.09 8.79
N LYS A 17 12.75 -23.31 8.94
CA LYS A 17 11.76 -22.94 7.92
C LYS A 17 11.74 -21.44 7.63
N LEU A 18 11.84 -20.61 8.66
CA LEU A 18 11.90 -19.15 8.50
C LEU A 18 13.15 -18.75 7.72
N MET A 19 14.31 -19.30 8.12
CA MET A 19 15.57 -19.08 7.42
C MET A 19 15.51 -19.48 5.95
N ASN A 20 14.91 -20.64 5.64
CA ASN A 20 14.80 -21.13 4.28
C ASN A 20 13.90 -20.22 3.41
N ILE A 21 12.80 -19.73 3.97
CA ILE A 21 11.90 -18.78 3.28
C ILE A 21 12.65 -17.47 3.04
N THR A 22 13.35 -16.93 4.03
CA THR A 22 14.13 -15.69 3.89
C THR A 22 15.22 -15.82 2.83
N ALA A 23 15.96 -16.93 2.81
CA ALA A 23 16.99 -17.19 1.80
C ALA A 23 16.38 -17.28 0.39
N SER A 24 15.24 -17.96 0.26
CA SER A 24 14.51 -18.08 -1.01
C SER A 24 14.02 -16.72 -1.52
N ILE A 25 13.45 -15.89 -0.63
CA ILE A 25 13.03 -14.51 -0.96
C ILE A 25 14.23 -13.68 -1.41
N ALA A 26 15.36 -13.76 -0.71
CA ALA A 26 16.57 -13.04 -1.08
C ALA A 26 17.09 -13.45 -2.47
N SER A 27 17.16 -14.75 -2.75
CA SER A 27 17.56 -15.28 -4.06
C SER A 27 16.65 -14.78 -5.19
N LEU A 28 15.33 -14.90 -5.00
CA LEU A 28 14.34 -14.43 -5.97
C LEU A 28 14.43 -12.92 -6.21
N LYS A 29 14.62 -12.12 -5.15
CA LYS A 29 14.77 -10.66 -5.24
C LYS A 29 16.03 -10.28 -6.02
N THR A 30 17.15 -10.96 -5.79
CA THR A 30 18.39 -10.73 -6.56
C THR A 30 18.18 -11.05 -8.04
N MET A 31 17.58 -12.20 -8.36
CA MET A 31 17.28 -12.56 -9.75
C MET A 31 16.31 -11.58 -10.42
N ALA A 32 15.28 -11.13 -9.71
CA ALA A 32 14.34 -10.14 -10.21
C ALA A 32 15.01 -8.80 -10.49
N SER A 33 15.96 -8.39 -9.64
CA SER A 33 16.71 -7.14 -9.81
C SER A 33 17.56 -7.18 -11.10
N VAL A 34 18.26 -8.29 -11.36
CA VAL A 34 19.04 -8.48 -12.60
C VAL A 34 18.13 -8.43 -13.83
N ARG A 35 17.02 -9.18 -13.83
CA ARG A 35 16.08 -9.22 -14.97
C ARG A 35 15.35 -7.90 -15.21
N LYS A 36 15.18 -7.08 -14.18
CA LYS A 36 14.52 -5.77 -14.31
C LYS A 36 15.29 -4.84 -15.24
N GLU A 37 16.62 -4.89 -15.20
CA GLU A 37 17.48 -4.09 -16.07
C GLU A 37 17.37 -4.54 -17.54
N GLU A 38 17.20 -5.84 -17.78
CA GLU A 38 17.08 -6.42 -19.13
C GLU A 38 15.67 -6.32 -19.73
N HIS A 39 14.62 -6.24 -18.89
CA HIS A 39 13.22 -6.34 -19.30
C HIS A 39 12.35 -5.21 -18.76
N ILE A 40 12.80 -3.97 -18.91
CA ILE A 40 12.14 -2.78 -18.36
C ILE A 40 10.65 -2.72 -18.73
N CYS A 41 10.29 -2.89 -20.01
CA CYS A 41 8.91 -2.81 -20.48
C CYS A 41 7.98 -3.82 -19.78
N VAL A 42 8.42 -5.09 -19.69
CA VAL A 42 7.64 -6.15 -19.02
C VAL A 42 7.47 -5.84 -17.54
N PHE A 43 8.50 -5.32 -16.88
CA PHE A 43 8.43 -4.96 -15.45
C PHE A 43 7.49 -3.77 -15.20
N THR A 44 7.43 -2.79 -16.10
CA THR A 44 6.48 -1.67 -16.00
C THR A 44 5.03 -2.18 -16.09
N GLU A 45 4.74 -3.10 -17.01
CA GLU A 45 3.41 -3.72 -17.12
C GLU A 45 3.07 -4.55 -15.88
N LEU A 46 4.02 -5.35 -15.38
CA LEU A 46 3.83 -6.12 -14.14
C LEU A 46 3.61 -5.22 -12.93
N GLU A 47 4.26 -4.05 -12.86
CA GLU A 47 4.05 -3.07 -11.80
C GLU A 47 2.62 -2.51 -11.84
N ALA A 48 2.10 -2.19 -13.04
CA ALA A 48 0.73 -1.73 -13.20
C ALA A 48 -0.28 -2.78 -12.72
N ILE A 49 -0.10 -4.04 -13.11
CA ILE A 49 -0.93 -5.16 -12.65
C ILE A 49 -0.83 -5.33 -11.12
N ALA A 50 0.38 -5.27 -10.56
CA ALA A 50 0.61 -5.43 -9.13
C ALA A 50 -0.07 -4.33 -8.31
N LYS A 51 -0.10 -3.08 -8.80
CA LYS A 51 -0.82 -1.98 -8.16
C LYS A 51 -2.33 -2.24 -8.08
N VAL A 52 -2.94 -2.67 -9.19
CA VAL A 52 -4.37 -3.03 -9.22
C VAL A 52 -4.66 -4.16 -8.22
N GLN A 53 -3.85 -5.21 -8.21
CA GLN A 53 -4.03 -6.35 -7.30
C GLN A 53 -3.83 -5.96 -5.83
N SER A 54 -2.88 -5.07 -5.54
CA SER A 54 -2.64 -4.54 -4.20
C SER A 54 -3.84 -3.77 -3.67
N VAL A 55 -4.40 -2.85 -4.47
CA VAL A 55 -5.61 -2.09 -4.13
C VAL A 55 -6.78 -3.06 -3.91
N LYS A 56 -7.06 -3.94 -4.86
CA LYS A 56 -8.13 -4.95 -4.76
C LYS A 56 -8.04 -5.76 -3.47
N SER A 57 -6.88 -6.37 -3.22
CA SER A 57 -6.72 -7.30 -2.11
C SER A 57 -6.75 -6.60 -0.75
N SER A 58 -6.19 -5.38 -0.67
CA SER A 58 -6.18 -4.61 0.58
C SER A 58 -7.57 -4.13 0.95
N ASN A 59 -8.31 -3.56 -0.01
CA ASN A 59 -9.70 -3.15 0.22
C ASN A 59 -10.61 -4.34 0.54
N ALA A 60 -10.38 -5.51 -0.08
CA ALA A 60 -11.15 -6.72 0.21
C ALA A 60 -10.94 -7.24 1.65
N ILE A 61 -9.76 -7.04 2.25
CA ILE A 61 -9.51 -7.38 3.66
C ILE A 61 -10.41 -6.56 4.60
N GLU A 62 -10.70 -5.32 4.24
CA GLU A 62 -11.61 -4.42 4.97
C GLU A 62 -13.09 -4.60 4.58
N GLY A 63 -13.40 -5.56 3.70
CA GLY A 63 -14.76 -5.85 3.24
C GLY A 63 -15.27 -4.93 2.12
N ILE A 64 -14.41 -4.08 1.55
CA ILE A 64 -14.74 -3.15 0.48
C ILE A 64 -14.42 -3.82 -0.86
N VAL A 65 -15.46 -4.24 -1.58
CA VAL A 65 -15.32 -5.02 -2.82
C VAL A 65 -16.18 -4.41 -3.93
N THR A 66 -15.66 -4.42 -5.16
CA THR A 66 -16.38 -4.10 -6.41
C THR A 66 -15.87 -5.03 -7.53
N SER A 67 -16.37 -4.88 -8.76
CA SER A 67 -15.97 -5.74 -9.90
C SER A 67 -14.52 -5.48 -10.34
N ASP A 68 -13.89 -6.47 -10.97
CA ASP A 68 -12.49 -6.36 -11.40
C ASP A 68 -12.30 -5.29 -12.48
N GLU A 69 -13.27 -5.16 -13.39
CA GLU A 69 -13.30 -4.11 -14.40
C GLU A 69 -13.33 -2.73 -13.72
N ARG A 70 -14.18 -2.61 -12.68
CA ARG A 70 -14.36 -1.35 -11.97
C ARG A 70 -13.13 -0.96 -11.16
N ILE A 71 -12.48 -1.92 -10.50
CA ILE A 71 -11.21 -1.66 -9.79
C ILE A 71 -10.14 -1.21 -10.79
N ALA A 72 -10.03 -1.86 -11.94
CA ALA A 72 -9.07 -1.47 -12.97
C ALA A 72 -9.31 -0.03 -13.47
N GLU A 73 -10.57 0.35 -13.72
CA GLU A 73 -10.93 1.71 -14.12
C GLU A 73 -10.56 2.76 -13.07
N ILE A 74 -10.87 2.48 -11.80
CA ILE A 74 -10.56 3.38 -10.69
C ILE A 74 -9.04 3.49 -10.52
N VAL A 75 -8.32 2.38 -10.51
CA VAL A 75 -6.86 2.39 -10.30
C VAL A 75 -6.13 3.08 -11.44
N ASN A 76 -6.58 2.89 -12.69
CA ASN A 76 -5.99 3.52 -13.88
C ASN A 76 -6.49 4.95 -14.13
N GLN A 77 -7.22 5.57 -13.20
CA GLN A 77 -7.78 6.94 -13.30
C GLN A 77 -8.71 7.18 -14.49
N ASN A 78 -9.32 6.13 -15.04
CA ASN A 78 -10.21 6.23 -16.20
C ASN A 78 -11.66 6.58 -15.81
N SER A 79 -11.97 6.70 -14.52
CA SER A 79 -13.34 6.94 -14.08
C SER A 79 -13.42 7.55 -12.68
N ALA A 80 -14.43 8.42 -12.48
CA ALA A 80 -14.76 8.98 -11.17
C ALA A 80 -15.50 7.93 -10.31
N PRO A 81 -15.30 7.90 -8.98
CA PRO A 81 -16.04 7.02 -8.09
C PRO A 81 -17.55 7.27 -8.14
N LEU A 82 -18.35 6.22 -8.17
CA LEU A 82 -19.81 6.29 -8.24
C LEU A 82 -20.49 6.13 -6.86
N ASN A 83 -19.78 5.55 -5.90
CA ASN A 83 -20.28 5.29 -4.56
C ASN A 83 -19.18 5.44 -3.50
N HIS A 84 -19.56 5.34 -2.23
CA HIS A 84 -18.63 5.47 -1.10
C HIS A 84 -17.50 4.43 -1.14
N ASN A 85 -17.82 3.17 -1.40
CA ASN A 85 -16.84 2.08 -1.49
C ASN A 85 -15.78 2.34 -2.57
N GLU A 86 -16.18 2.84 -3.73
CA GLU A 86 -15.28 3.20 -4.81
C GLU A 86 -14.43 4.44 -4.47
N ALA A 87 -14.98 5.38 -3.70
CA ALA A 87 -14.22 6.52 -3.21
C ALA A 87 -13.13 6.08 -2.21
N GLU A 88 -13.40 5.08 -1.38
CA GLU A 88 -12.40 4.47 -0.50
C GLU A 88 -11.31 3.73 -1.28
N ILE A 89 -11.67 2.98 -2.33
CA ILE A 89 -10.72 2.34 -3.26
C ILE A 89 -9.83 3.39 -3.94
N ALA A 90 -10.41 4.49 -4.42
CA ALA A 90 -9.67 5.60 -5.02
C ALA A 90 -8.74 6.28 -4.00
N GLY A 91 -9.17 6.41 -2.75
CA GLY A 91 -8.33 6.93 -1.66
C GLY A 91 -7.12 6.05 -1.37
N TYR A 92 -7.31 4.72 -1.34
CA TYR A 92 -6.20 3.78 -1.15
C TYR A 92 -5.20 3.82 -2.33
N ARG A 93 -5.71 3.90 -3.56
CA ARG A 93 -4.88 4.13 -4.76
C ARG A 93 -4.04 5.40 -4.63
N ASP A 94 -4.63 6.51 -4.20
CA ASP A 94 -3.92 7.79 -4.08
C ASP A 94 -2.84 7.73 -2.99
N ALA A 95 -3.13 7.11 -1.85
CA ALA A 95 -2.14 6.87 -0.81
C ALA A 95 -0.99 5.96 -1.31
N LEU A 96 -1.31 4.91 -2.05
CA LEU A 96 -0.31 4.01 -2.64
C LEU A 96 0.59 4.74 -3.64
N ASN A 97 0.01 5.59 -4.48
CA ASN A 97 0.74 6.41 -5.45
C ASN A 97 1.63 7.45 -4.76
N GLU A 98 1.15 8.13 -3.72
CA GLU A 98 1.93 9.07 -2.93
C GLU A 98 3.17 8.38 -2.32
N ILE A 99 3.01 7.15 -1.82
CA ILE A 99 4.13 6.35 -1.32
C ILE A 99 5.10 6.00 -2.45
N HIS A 100 4.62 5.61 -3.63
CA HIS A 100 5.49 5.26 -4.76
C HIS A 100 6.29 6.45 -5.29
N LEU A 101 5.69 7.64 -5.33
CA LEU A 101 6.32 8.86 -5.85
C LEU A 101 7.16 9.60 -4.79
N GLY A 102 6.74 9.56 -3.53
CA GLY A 102 7.29 10.35 -2.43
C GLY A 102 8.12 9.58 -1.41
N TYR A 103 8.44 8.30 -1.63
CA TYR A 103 9.10 7.47 -0.61
C TYR A 103 10.42 8.05 -0.08
N GLU A 104 11.16 8.81 -0.89
CA GLU A 104 12.40 9.50 -0.50
C GLU A 104 12.19 10.56 0.59
N HIS A 105 10.98 11.13 0.68
CA HIS A 105 10.64 12.23 1.59
C HIS A 105 9.72 11.80 2.73
N ILE A 106 9.23 10.55 2.71
CA ILE A 106 8.43 9.99 3.79
C ILE A 106 9.36 9.53 4.91
N ASN A 107 9.44 10.32 5.99
CA ASN A 107 10.13 9.91 7.20
C ASN A 107 9.36 8.75 7.88
N ARG A 108 9.79 7.51 7.65
CA ARG A 108 9.19 6.29 8.22
C ARG A 108 9.53 6.06 9.70
N SER A 109 10.30 6.94 10.34
CA SER A 109 10.63 6.83 11.77
C SER A 109 9.39 7.04 12.63
N GLY A 110 8.79 5.95 13.10
CA GLY A 110 7.80 5.92 14.17
C GLY A 110 8.38 6.26 15.56
N LYS A 111 9.21 7.29 15.68
CA LYS A 111 9.43 7.96 16.96
C LYS A 111 8.42 9.08 17.04
N GLY A 112 7.49 8.97 17.99
CA GLY A 112 6.55 10.05 18.31
C GLY A 112 7.31 11.38 18.37
N SER A 113 6.95 12.27 17.45
CA SER A 113 7.47 13.62 17.36
C SER A 113 7.11 14.35 18.65
N LYS A 114 8.06 14.40 19.58
CA LYS A 114 8.06 15.47 20.57
C LYS A 114 8.32 16.77 19.82
N GLU A 115 7.29 17.62 19.83
CA GLU A 115 7.35 19.08 19.74
C GLU A 115 8.46 19.64 18.84
N ALA A 116 8.17 19.70 17.55
CA ALA A 116 8.67 20.76 16.69
C ALA A 116 7.51 21.12 15.77
N GLY A 117 7.08 22.38 15.81
CA GLY A 117 5.89 22.88 15.11
C GLY A 117 5.80 22.36 13.67
N ILE A 118 4.87 21.43 13.45
CA ILE A 118 4.57 20.87 12.13
C ILE A 118 3.63 21.88 11.46
N PRO A 119 3.94 22.41 10.26
CA PRO A 119 2.95 23.17 9.50
C PRO A 119 1.76 22.25 9.23
N GLU A 120 0.56 22.70 9.60
CA GLU A 120 -0.70 21.96 9.47
C GLU A 120 -0.72 21.07 8.22
N ASN A 121 -0.78 19.77 8.48
CA ASN A 121 -0.68 18.73 7.48
C ASN A 121 -1.75 18.92 6.39
N THR A 122 -1.31 19.12 5.14
CA THR A 122 -2.14 19.23 3.92
C THR A 122 -3.13 18.07 3.77
N PHE A 123 -2.81 16.92 4.38
CA PHE A 123 -3.66 15.74 4.49
C PHE A 123 -5.01 16.05 5.17
N SER A 124 -5.02 16.78 6.29
CA SER A 124 -6.26 17.14 7.00
C SER A 124 -7.09 18.17 6.23
N ARG A 125 -6.46 19.09 5.48
CA ARG A 125 -7.16 20.09 4.67
C ARG A 125 -7.83 19.51 3.43
N LYS A 126 -7.23 18.51 2.78
CA LYS A 126 -7.85 17.87 1.60
C LYS A 126 -9.04 17.00 1.99
N PHE A 127 -8.93 16.25 3.10
CA PHE A 127 -10.06 15.47 3.63
C PHE A 127 -11.23 16.35 4.09
N ALA A 128 -10.97 17.48 4.75
CA ALA A 128 -12.01 18.38 5.25
C ALA A 128 -12.75 19.18 4.15
N ARG A 129 -12.18 19.30 2.93
CA ARG A 129 -12.82 20.03 1.81
C ARG A 129 -13.75 19.19 0.94
N GLN A 130 -13.73 17.86 1.10
CA GLN A 130 -14.46 16.95 0.21
C GLN A 130 -15.76 16.38 0.83
N ILE A 131 -16.12 16.79 2.04
CA ILE A 131 -17.40 16.44 2.66
C ILE A 131 -18.35 17.62 2.46
N PRO A 132 -19.38 17.52 1.59
CA PRO A 132 -20.45 18.49 1.58
C PRO A 132 -21.18 18.39 2.92
N GLU A 133 -21.26 19.51 3.65
CA GLU A 133 -22.12 19.65 4.81
C GLU A 133 -23.56 19.32 4.39
N ILE A 134 -24.08 18.20 4.88
CA ILE A 134 -25.52 17.97 4.92
C ILE A 134 -25.91 18.20 6.37
N SER A 135 -26.62 19.30 6.59
CA SER A 135 -27.28 19.66 7.85
C SER A 135 -28.70 20.16 7.54
N PRO A 136 -29.64 20.09 8.49
CA PRO A 136 -29.65 19.34 9.76
C PRO A 136 -30.54 18.09 9.72
#